data_AF-A0A1H5XGM3-F1
#
_entry.id   AF-A0A1H5XGM3-F1
#
_cell.length_a   1.000
_cell.length_b   1.000
_cell.length_c   1.000
_cell.angle_alpha   90.00
_cell.angle_beta   90.00
_cell.angle_gamma   90.00
#
_symmetry.space_group_name_H-M   'P 1'
#
loop_
_entity.id
_entity.type
_entity.pdbx_description
1 polymer ?
#
loop_
_entity_poly.entity_id
_entity_poly.type
_entity_poly.pdbx_seq_one_letter_code
_entity_poly.pdbx_strand_id
1 'polypeptide(L)'
;MEKSIKANQNYLKEISIFYNKKGSVSTSYRLARKNAFIEIGNLMASFQRMIQEPKSKQKQLPQVYKLAILNHSLLSSSASLGTYIQSHKTTTASEAFNVVVDTVIKNLDNAIALLKENDSNIKEILPKEDLAMHFTELKNIREKELKSGIPIDEEAFQLKMQEAQLVIEQLIWLTNLSENIVKTTKELVAL
;
A
#
# COMPACT_ATOMS: atom_id res chain seq x y z
N MET A 1 -5.16 -4.81 15.12
CA MET A 1 -5.24 -5.12 13.68
C MET A 1 -5.86 -3.97 12.91
N GLU A 2 -7.14 -3.66 13.14
CA GLU A 2 -7.86 -2.57 12.46
C GLU A 2 -7.10 -1.24 12.46
N LYS A 3 -6.65 -0.80 13.64
CA LYS A 3 -5.88 0.45 13.79
C LYS A 3 -4.63 0.49 12.92
N SER A 4 -3.92 -0.63 12.79
CA SER A 4 -2.70 -0.74 11.98
C SER A 4 -3.01 -0.66 10.48
N ILE A 5 -4.06 -1.34 10.03
CA ILE A 5 -4.54 -1.24 8.64
C ILE A 5 -4.94 0.20 8.34
N LYS A 6 -5.70 0.85 9.25
CA LYS A 6 -6.13 2.24 9.08
C LYS A 6 -4.97 3.22 9.07
N ALA A 7 -3.98 3.03 9.94
CA ALA A 7 -2.81 3.90 10.00
C ALA A 7 -1.96 3.79 8.72
N ASN A 8 -1.75 2.58 8.21
CA ASN A 8 -1.09 2.37 6.91
C ASN A 8 -1.86 3.01 5.77
N GLN A 9 -3.19 2.85 5.72
CA GLN A 9 -4.03 3.47 4.71
C GLN A 9 -3.91 5.01 4.74
N ASN A 10 -3.98 5.61 5.92
CA ASN A 10 -3.85 7.07 6.07
C ASN A 10 -2.47 7.55 5.63
N TYR A 11 -1.42 6.79 5.92
CA TYR A 11 -0.08 7.13 5.45
C TYR A 11 0.04 7.06 3.92
N LEU A 12 -0.52 6.02 3.29
CA LEU A 12 -0.55 5.90 1.84
C LEU A 12 -1.34 7.04 1.17
N LYS A 13 -2.46 7.46 1.77
CA LYS A 13 -3.23 8.64 1.33
C LYS A 13 -2.37 9.91 1.34
N GLU A 14 -1.64 10.15 2.43
CA GLU A 14 -0.73 11.30 2.51
C GLU A 14 0.42 11.22 1.51
N ILE A 15 0.93 10.02 1.19
CA ILE A 15 1.92 9.82 0.12
C ILE A 15 1.34 10.22 -1.24
N SER A 16 0.12 9.78 -1.56
CA SER A 16 -0.54 10.16 -2.81
C SER A 16 -0.79 11.67 -2.90
N ILE A 17 -1.29 12.29 -1.82
CA ILE A 17 -1.51 13.74 -1.74
C ILE A 17 -0.19 14.48 -1.97
N PHE A 18 0.89 14.06 -1.29
CA PHE A 18 2.21 14.65 -1.45
C PHE A 18 2.73 14.50 -2.88
N TYR A 19 2.53 13.33 -3.50
CA TYR A 19 3.03 13.09 -4.85
C TYR A 19 2.32 13.95 -5.89
N ASN A 20 1.02 14.16 -5.74
CA ASN A 20 0.24 15.01 -6.65
C ASN A 20 0.54 16.51 -6.43
N LYS A 21 0.57 16.98 -5.18
CA LYS A 21 0.74 18.41 -4.87
C LYS A 21 2.19 18.89 -4.98
N LYS A 22 3.15 18.01 -4.70
CA LYS A 22 4.57 18.33 -4.55
C LYS A 22 4.84 19.41 -3.50
N GLY A 23 6.10 19.80 -3.36
CA GLY A 23 6.55 20.85 -2.43
C GLY A 23 7.03 20.29 -1.10
N SER A 24 6.78 21.02 -0.01
CA SER A 24 7.22 20.64 1.33
C SER A 24 6.32 19.57 1.94
N VAL A 25 6.93 18.62 2.65
CA VAL A 25 6.21 17.60 3.42
C VAL A 25 5.28 18.27 4.44
N SER A 26 4.00 17.90 4.42
CA SER A 26 2.99 18.46 5.33
C SER A 26 3.13 17.91 6.76
N THR A 27 2.55 18.60 7.73
CA THR A 27 2.45 18.07 9.10
C THR A 27 1.56 16.82 9.15
N SER A 28 0.48 16.78 8.36
CA SER A 28 -0.39 15.61 8.23
C SER A 28 0.37 14.38 7.75
N TYR A 29 1.24 14.53 6.74
CA TYR A 29 2.11 13.47 6.26
C TYR A 29 3.02 12.93 7.37
N ARG A 30 3.71 13.81 8.08
CA ARG A 30 4.61 13.43 9.19
C ARG A 30 3.86 12.69 10.30
N LEU A 31 2.67 13.17 10.65
CA LEU A 31 1.83 12.58 11.68
C LEU A 31 1.31 11.20 11.25
N ALA A 32 0.81 11.08 10.02
CA ALA A 32 0.33 9.82 9.47
C ALA A 32 1.46 8.78 9.40
N ARG A 33 2.65 9.17 8.93
CA ARG A 33 3.85 8.32 8.94
C ARG A 33 4.15 7.83 10.34
N LYS A 34 4.30 8.73 11.31
CA LYS A 34 4.60 8.39 12.71
C LYS A 34 3.55 7.43 13.28
N ASN A 35 2.27 7.72 13.04
CA ASN A 35 1.17 6.89 13.53
C ASN A 35 1.19 5.48 12.94
N ALA A 36 1.51 5.33 11.65
CA ALA A 36 1.62 4.02 11.01
C ALA A 36 2.72 3.16 11.65
N PHE A 37 3.90 3.72 11.92
CA PHE A 37 4.95 3.01 12.65
C PHE A 37 4.54 2.62 14.08
N ILE A 38 3.84 3.49 14.81
CA ILE A 38 3.34 3.21 16.16
C ILE A 38 2.33 2.05 16.13
N GLU A 39 1.34 2.10 15.24
CA GLU A 39 0.28 1.08 15.21
C GLU A 39 0.77 -0.29 14.69
N ILE A 40 1.84 -0.32 13.88
CA ILE A 40 2.55 -1.57 13.58
C ILE A 40 3.29 -2.10 14.80
N GLY A 41 3.98 -1.24 15.56
CA GLY A 41 4.61 -1.64 16.82
C GLY A 41 3.59 -2.23 17.81
N ASN A 42 2.43 -1.58 17.97
CA ASN A 42 1.34 -2.04 18.81
C ASN A 42 0.78 -3.40 18.35
N LEU A 43 0.67 -3.61 17.03
CA LEU A 43 0.23 -4.89 16.47
C LEU A 43 1.21 -6.01 16.79
N MET A 44 2.51 -5.78 16.57
CA MET A 44 3.55 -6.78 16.85
C MET A 44 3.62 -7.10 18.35
N ALA A 45 3.53 -6.10 19.22
CA ALA A 45 3.48 -6.32 20.67
C ALA A 45 2.24 -7.11 21.10
N SER A 46 1.08 -6.86 20.46
CA SER A 46 -0.15 -7.61 20.74
C SER A 46 -0.05 -9.06 20.25
N PHE A 47 0.55 -9.28 19.07
CA PHE A 47 0.85 -10.62 18.57
C PHE A 47 1.80 -11.38 19.50
N GLN A 48 2.86 -10.73 19.99
CA GLN A 48 3.79 -11.35 20.93
C GLN A 48 3.10 -11.81 22.22
N ARG A 49 2.15 -11.01 22.75
CA ARG A 49 1.33 -11.42 23.90
C ARG A 49 0.44 -12.61 23.58
N MET A 50 -0.17 -12.65 22.40
CA MET A 50 -1.00 -13.78 21.95
C MET A 50 -0.23 -15.10 21.91
N ILE A 51 1.05 -15.08 21.53
CA ILE A 51 1.92 -16.27 21.54
C ILE A 51 2.12 -16.83 22.95
N GLN A 52 2.06 -15.98 23.98
CA GLN A 52 2.22 -16.39 25.38
C GLN A 52 0.94 -16.97 25.98
N GLU A 53 -0.19 -16.89 25.29
CA GLU A 53 -1.45 -17.48 25.77
C GLU A 53 -1.41 -19.01 25.69
N PRO A 54 -2.22 -19.74 26.49
CA PRO A 54 -2.31 -21.20 26.37
C PRO A 54 -2.73 -21.63 24.96
N LYS A 55 -2.24 -22.79 24.49
CA LYS A 55 -2.55 -23.34 23.14
C LYS A 55 -4.05 -23.34 22.79
N SER A 56 -4.91 -23.57 23.78
CA SER A 56 -6.37 -23.55 23.61
C SER A 56 -6.94 -22.20 23.13
N LYS A 57 -6.22 -21.09 23.36
CA LYS A 57 -6.57 -19.73 22.95
C LYS A 57 -5.87 -19.27 21.66
N GLN A 58 -4.93 -20.06 21.12
CA GLN A 58 -4.13 -19.70 19.94
C GLN A 58 -4.75 -20.07 18.59
N LYS A 59 -6.07 -20.31 18.52
CA LYS A 59 -6.74 -20.83 17.30
C LYS A 59 -6.55 -19.94 16.06
N GLN A 60 -6.52 -18.62 16.27
CA GLN A 60 -6.39 -17.61 15.21
C GLN A 60 -4.94 -17.15 14.97
N LEU A 61 -3.96 -17.74 15.69
CA LEU A 61 -2.57 -17.28 15.68
C LEU A 61 -1.94 -17.26 14.27
N PRO A 62 -2.16 -18.26 13.39
CA PRO A 62 -1.60 -18.23 12.04
C PRO A 62 -2.08 -17.04 11.20
N GLN A 63 -3.38 -16.72 11.25
CA GLN A 63 -3.99 -15.64 10.50
C GLN A 63 -3.56 -14.28 11.06
N VAL A 64 -3.51 -14.13 12.39
CA VAL A 64 -3.02 -12.91 13.03
C VAL A 64 -1.54 -12.67 12.69
N TYR A 65 -0.70 -13.71 12.70
CA TYR A 65 0.70 -13.59 12.28
C TYR A 65 0.82 -13.13 10.83
N LYS A 66 0.12 -13.80 9.91
CA LYS A 66 0.13 -13.47 8.49
C LYS A 66 -0.31 -12.03 8.25
N LEU A 67 -1.38 -11.57 8.89
CA LEU A 67 -1.84 -10.19 8.82
C LEU A 67 -0.82 -9.20 9.41
N ALA A 68 -0.13 -9.56 10.49
CA ALA A 68 0.92 -8.72 11.06
C ALA A 68 2.06 -8.51 10.07
N ILE A 69 2.53 -9.58 9.42
CA ILE A 69 3.57 -9.52 8.38
C ILE A 69 3.09 -8.70 7.19
N LEU A 70 1.89 -8.94 6.68
CA LEU A 70 1.34 -8.19 5.55
C LEU A 70 1.24 -6.69 5.84
N ASN A 71 0.80 -6.31 7.04
CA ASN A 71 0.71 -4.91 7.46
C ASN A 71 2.10 -4.26 7.63
N HIS A 72 3.08 -4.98 8.15
CA HIS A 72 4.46 -4.50 8.24
C HIS A 72 5.08 -4.30 6.85
N SER A 73 4.87 -5.25 5.93
CA SER A 73 5.30 -5.15 4.54
C SER A 73 4.65 -3.97 3.83
N LEU A 74 3.34 -3.75 4.04
CA LEU A 74 2.62 -2.61 3.48
C LEU A 74 3.18 -1.27 3.97
N LEU A 75 3.48 -1.15 5.27
CA LEU A 75 4.15 0.02 5.82
C LEU A 75 5.51 0.24 5.18
N SER A 76 6.33 -0.82 5.08
CA SER A 76 7.68 -0.75 4.54
C SER A 76 7.68 -0.31 3.07
N SER A 77 6.80 -0.90 2.25
CA SER A 77 6.63 -0.53 0.84
C SER A 77 6.09 0.89 0.67
N SER A 78 5.13 1.30 1.51
CA SER A 78 4.63 2.69 1.52
C SER A 78 5.74 3.67 1.91
N ALA A 79 6.57 3.34 2.92
CA ALA A 79 7.68 4.18 3.33
C ALA A 79 8.78 4.29 2.26
N SER A 80 9.07 3.19 1.56
CA SER A 80 9.99 3.17 0.43
C SER A 80 9.48 4.08 -0.70
N LEU A 81 8.22 3.91 -1.12
CA LEU A 81 7.58 4.76 -2.13
C LEU A 81 7.59 6.24 -1.73
N GLY A 82 7.20 6.54 -0.49
CA GLY A 82 7.19 7.91 0.04
C GLY A 82 8.58 8.53 0.10
N THR A 83 9.61 7.77 0.48
CA THR A 83 11.01 8.24 0.50
C THR A 83 11.49 8.52 -0.91
N TYR A 84 11.25 7.59 -1.83
CA TYR A 84 11.63 7.72 -3.23
C TYR A 84 11.02 8.99 -3.87
N ILE A 85 9.73 9.23 -3.67
CA ILE A 85 9.02 10.42 -4.19
C ILE A 85 9.59 11.72 -3.59
N GLN A 86 10.04 11.72 -2.34
CA GLN A 86 10.63 12.89 -1.67
C GLN A 86 12.06 13.17 -2.11
N SER A 87 12.88 12.13 -2.34
CA SER A 87 14.31 12.27 -2.59
C SER A 87 14.65 12.52 -4.06
N HIS A 88 13.74 12.22 -4.99
CA HIS A 88 13.96 12.36 -6.43
C HIS A 88 13.08 13.46 -7.04
N LYS A 89 13.60 14.14 -8.08
CA LYS A 89 12.82 15.06 -8.93
C LYS A 89 11.86 14.26 -9.82
N THR A 90 10.84 13.69 -9.20
CA THR A 90 9.79 12.94 -9.88
C THR A 90 8.80 13.89 -10.55
N THR A 91 8.24 13.50 -11.69
CA THR A 91 7.11 14.21 -12.32
C THR A 91 5.88 14.15 -11.43
N THR A 92 4.83 14.91 -11.76
CA THR A 92 3.53 14.75 -11.11
C THR A 92 3.04 13.29 -11.24
N ALA A 93 2.25 12.85 -10.25
CA ALA A 93 1.67 11.52 -10.30
C ALA A 93 0.80 11.35 -11.56
N SER A 94 0.89 10.20 -12.20
CA SER A 94 0.02 9.86 -13.34
C SER A 94 -1.37 9.46 -12.84
N GLU A 95 -2.37 9.52 -13.72
CA GLU A 95 -3.71 9.03 -13.42
C GLU A 95 -3.69 7.55 -13.02
N ALA A 96 -2.91 6.72 -13.73
CA ALA A 96 -2.79 5.32 -13.40
C ALA A 96 -2.12 5.07 -12.03
N PHE A 97 -1.22 5.94 -11.56
CA PHE A 97 -0.72 5.87 -10.18
C PHE A 97 -1.88 6.06 -9.20
N ASN A 98 -2.71 7.08 -9.43
CA ASN A 98 -3.84 7.42 -8.55
C ASN A 98 -4.86 6.27 -8.52
N VAL A 99 -5.19 5.68 -9.67
CA VAL A 99 -6.08 4.51 -9.77
C VAL A 99 -5.55 3.34 -8.93
N VAL A 100 -4.27 3.00 -9.03
CA VAL A 100 -3.69 1.89 -8.26
C VAL A 100 -3.71 2.19 -6.76
N VAL A 101 -3.34 3.39 -6.34
CA VAL A 101 -3.39 3.77 -4.92
C VAL A 101 -4.82 3.74 -4.38
N ASP A 102 -5.80 4.22 -5.16
CA ASP A 102 -7.21 4.17 -4.77
C ASP A 102 -7.72 2.74 -4.65
N THR A 103 -7.30 1.82 -5.53
CA THR A 103 -7.58 0.39 -5.43
C THR A 103 -7.00 -0.20 -4.14
N VAL A 104 -5.74 0.09 -3.82
CA VAL A 104 -5.12 -0.33 -2.55
C VAL A 104 -5.91 0.22 -1.36
N ILE A 105 -6.29 1.50 -1.38
CA ILE A 105 -7.08 2.13 -0.30
C ILE A 105 -8.43 1.43 -0.12
N LYS A 106 -9.16 1.15 -1.21
CA LYS A 106 -10.44 0.44 -1.20
C LYS A 106 -10.30 -0.97 -0.61
N ASN A 107 -9.24 -1.68 -0.96
CA ASN A 107 -8.94 -3.00 -0.37
C ASN A 107 -8.74 -2.90 1.14
N LEU A 108 -8.00 -1.89 1.63
CA LEU A 108 -7.81 -1.67 3.06
C LEU A 108 -9.11 -1.25 3.76
N ASP A 109 -9.98 -0.47 3.12
CA ASP A 109 -11.32 -0.14 3.64
C ASP A 109 -12.19 -1.41 3.76
N ASN A 110 -12.16 -2.29 2.76
CA ASN A 110 -12.86 -3.59 2.80
C ASN A 110 -12.36 -4.46 3.95
N ALA A 111 -11.04 -4.56 4.16
CA ALA A 111 -10.47 -5.31 5.27
C ALA A 111 -10.89 -4.72 6.63
N ILE A 112 -10.94 -3.39 6.76
CA ILE A 112 -11.42 -2.73 7.97
C ILE A 112 -12.91 -3.03 8.21
N ALA A 113 -13.74 -3.01 7.18
CA ALA A 113 -15.16 -3.33 7.28
C ALA A 113 -15.39 -4.77 7.75
N LEU A 114 -14.68 -5.74 7.14
CA LEU A 114 -14.72 -7.15 7.55
C LEU A 114 -14.36 -7.33 9.03
N LEU A 115 -13.32 -6.66 9.53
CA LEU A 115 -12.92 -6.73 10.95
C LEU A 115 -13.95 -6.11 11.90
N LYS A 116 -14.71 -5.10 11.45
CA LYS A 116 -15.71 -4.42 12.29
C LYS A 116 -17.02 -5.18 12.37
N GLU A 117 -17.49 -5.68 11.23
CA GLU A 117 -18.77 -6.38 11.13
C GLU A 117 -18.64 -7.85 11.55
N ASN A 118 -17.42 -8.38 11.57
CA ASN A 118 -17.12 -9.78 11.84
C ASN A 118 -17.93 -10.73 10.92
N ASP A 119 -18.25 -10.24 9.70
CA ASP A 119 -19.05 -10.94 8.71
C ASP A 119 -18.22 -11.21 7.46
N SER A 120 -18.03 -12.49 7.14
CA SER A 120 -17.32 -12.95 5.95
C SER A 120 -18.12 -12.81 4.66
N ASN A 121 -19.44 -12.53 4.73
CA ASN A 121 -20.35 -12.44 3.59
C ASN A 121 -20.36 -11.08 2.88
N ILE A 122 -19.55 -10.10 3.32
CA ILE A 122 -19.40 -8.84 2.59
C ILE A 122 -18.87 -9.16 1.18
N LYS A 123 -19.73 -8.94 0.17
CA LYS A 123 -19.37 -9.14 -1.25
C LYS A 123 -18.20 -8.23 -1.58
N GLU A 124 -17.10 -8.83 -2.03
CA GLU A 124 -15.96 -8.09 -2.55
C GLU A 124 -16.40 -7.27 -3.75
N ILE A 125 -16.18 -5.97 -3.66
CA ILE A 125 -15.96 -5.13 -4.85
C ILE A 125 -14.44 -5.08 -5.02
N LEU A 126 -13.83 -6.22 -5.33
CA LEU A 126 -12.50 -6.20 -5.93
C LEU A 126 -12.72 -5.90 -7.41
N PRO A 127 -12.17 -4.79 -7.93
CA PRO A 127 -12.13 -4.63 -9.37
C PRO A 127 -11.38 -5.84 -9.94
N LYS A 128 -12.06 -6.68 -10.72
CA LYS A 128 -11.41 -7.63 -11.63
C LYS A 128 -10.83 -6.88 -12.84
N GLU A 129 -10.40 -5.65 -12.64
CA GLU A 129 -9.61 -4.96 -13.64
C GLU A 129 -8.29 -5.70 -13.73
N ASP A 130 -7.94 -6.11 -14.95
CA ASP A 130 -6.73 -6.85 -15.21
C ASP A 130 -5.56 -5.97 -14.79
N LEU A 131 -5.01 -6.24 -13.61
CA LEU A 131 -3.96 -5.44 -13.01
C LEU A 131 -2.77 -5.32 -13.97
N ALA A 132 -2.56 -6.34 -14.81
CA ALA A 132 -1.61 -6.34 -15.92
C ALA A 132 -1.88 -5.25 -16.96
N MET A 133 -3.14 -4.92 -17.24
CA MET A 133 -3.54 -3.82 -18.12
C MET A 133 -3.13 -2.49 -17.50
N HIS A 134 -3.41 -2.25 -16.22
CA HIS A 134 -2.98 -1.01 -15.55
C HIS A 134 -1.46 -0.87 -15.44
N PHE A 135 -0.71 -1.97 -15.30
CA PHE A 135 0.76 -1.93 -15.36
C PHE A 135 1.29 -1.63 -16.76
N THR A 136 0.67 -2.22 -17.77
CA THR A 136 1.00 -1.94 -19.17
C THR A 136 0.68 -0.49 -19.52
N GLU A 137 -0.45 0.03 -19.03
CA GLU A 137 -0.84 1.44 -19.15
C GLU A 137 0.14 2.36 -18.42
N LEU A 138 0.51 2.05 -17.18
CA LEU A 138 1.50 2.82 -16.41
C LEU A 138 2.83 2.96 -17.17
N LYS A 139 3.32 1.84 -17.70
CA LYS A 139 4.55 1.80 -18.48
C LYS A 139 4.41 2.60 -19.78
N ASN A 140 3.32 2.41 -20.52
CA ASN A 140 3.08 3.08 -21.80
C ASN A 140 2.84 4.59 -21.66
N ILE A 141 2.11 5.02 -20.63
CA ILE A 141 1.92 6.43 -20.29
C ILE A 141 3.28 7.05 -20.00
N ARG A 142 4.10 6.39 -19.20
CA ARG A 142 5.41 6.93 -18.86
C ARG A 142 6.35 7.04 -20.06
N GLU A 143 6.35 6.01 -20.90
CA GLU A 143 7.14 6.02 -22.13
C GLU A 143 6.71 7.16 -23.06
N LYS A 144 5.40 7.41 -23.20
CA LYS A 144 4.87 8.56 -23.95
C LYS A 144 5.24 9.90 -23.33
N GLU A 145 5.13 10.07 -22.01
CA GLU A 145 5.52 11.31 -21.31
C GLU A 145 6.99 11.65 -21.53
N LEU A 146 7.88 10.65 -21.44
CA LEU A 146 9.31 10.83 -21.64
C LEU A 146 9.66 11.17 -23.10
N LYS A 147 8.94 10.59 -24.07
CA LYS A 147 9.11 10.87 -25.50
C LYS A 147 8.49 12.20 -25.96
N SER A 148 7.46 12.70 -25.28
CA SER A 148 6.76 13.95 -25.66
C SER A 148 7.35 15.21 -25.02
N GLY A 149 8.32 15.05 -24.11
CA GLY A 149 8.98 16.16 -23.41
C GLY A 149 10.14 16.79 -24.20
N ILE A 150 10.92 17.63 -23.53
CA ILE A 150 12.17 18.20 -24.06
C ILE A 150 13.08 17.02 -24.47
N PRO A 151 13.77 17.07 -25.63
CA PRO A 151 14.73 16.04 -26.03
C PRO A 151 15.75 15.85 -24.91
N ILE A 152 15.68 14.69 -24.26
CA ILE A 152 16.66 14.22 -23.30
C ILE A 152 17.60 13.26 -24.03
N ASP A 153 18.88 13.28 -23.67
CA ASP A 153 19.80 12.27 -24.18
C ASP A 153 19.37 10.86 -23.78
N GLU A 154 19.88 9.87 -24.51
CA GLU A 154 19.46 8.48 -24.37
C GLU A 154 19.80 7.91 -22.98
N GLU A 155 20.88 8.37 -22.35
CA GLU A 155 21.30 7.95 -21.01
C GLU A 155 20.34 8.45 -19.92
N ALA A 156 19.96 9.73 -19.97
CA ALA A 156 18.98 10.33 -19.08
C ALA A 156 17.57 9.75 -19.27
N PHE A 157 17.22 9.33 -20.50
CA PHE A 157 15.98 8.60 -20.77
C PHE A 157 15.98 7.24 -20.08
N GLN A 158 17.05 6.46 -20.20
CA GLN A 158 17.15 5.13 -19.57
C GLN A 158 17.07 5.21 -18.04
N LEU A 159 17.76 6.18 -17.42
CA LEU A 159 17.70 6.38 -15.97
C LEU A 159 16.27 6.68 -15.49
N LYS A 160 15.55 7.57 -16.17
CA LYS A 160 14.14 7.89 -15.84
C LYS A 160 13.20 6.71 -16.05
N MET A 161 13.52 5.81 -16.98
CA MET A 161 12.75 4.60 -17.23
C MET A 161 12.95 3.56 -16.13
N GLN A 162 14.19 3.36 -15.67
CA GLN A 162 14.50 2.48 -14.53
C GLN A 162 13.83 2.98 -13.25
N GLU A 163 13.90 4.29 -13.01
CA GLU A 163 13.19 4.96 -11.92
C GLU A 163 11.68 4.70 -11.93
N ALA A 164 11.04 4.83 -13.10
CA ALA A 164 9.62 4.55 -13.24
C ALA A 164 9.29 3.07 -13.03
N GLN A 165 10.14 2.16 -13.52
CA GLN A 165 9.99 0.73 -13.32
C GLN A 165 9.97 0.37 -11.82
N LEU A 166 10.87 0.96 -11.01
CA LEU A 166 10.89 0.75 -9.57
C LEU A 166 9.60 1.22 -8.89
N VAL A 167 9.03 2.35 -9.31
CA VAL A 167 7.75 2.84 -8.78
C VAL A 167 6.60 1.90 -9.17
N ILE A 168 6.57 1.44 -10.42
CA ILE A 168 5.55 0.49 -10.92
C ILE A 168 5.62 -0.83 -10.14
N GLU A 169 6.81 -1.38 -9.95
CA GLU A 169 7.01 -2.59 -9.14
C GLU A 169 6.52 -2.42 -7.70
N GLN A 170 6.75 -1.24 -7.12
CA GLN A 170 6.26 -0.97 -5.78
C GLN A 170 4.72 -0.85 -5.73
N LEU A 171 4.09 -0.29 -6.76
CA LEU A 171 2.63 -0.25 -6.88
C LEU A 171 2.01 -1.64 -7.08
N ILE A 172 2.64 -2.50 -7.90
CA ILE A 172 2.29 -3.92 -8.06
C ILE A 172 2.27 -4.59 -6.69
N TRP A 173 3.36 -4.40 -5.95
CA TRP A 173 3.54 -5.03 -4.67
C TRP A 173 2.53 -4.52 -3.62
N LEU A 174 2.26 -3.22 -3.55
CA LEU A 174 1.23 -2.64 -2.68
C LEU A 174 -0.15 -3.23 -2.96
N THR A 175 -0.49 -3.44 -4.23
CA THR A 175 -1.77 -4.04 -4.62
C THR A 175 -1.88 -5.47 -4.12
N ASN A 176 -0.88 -6.30 -4.43
CA ASN A 176 -0.83 -7.69 -3.95
C ASN A 176 -0.90 -7.79 -2.43
N LEU A 177 -0.20 -6.90 -1.70
CA LEU A 177 -0.26 -6.85 -0.24
C LEU A 177 -1.68 -6.56 0.24
N SER A 178 -2.36 -5.58 -0.35
CA SER A 178 -3.72 -5.18 0.04
C SER A 178 -4.76 -6.27 -0.22
N GLU A 179 -4.67 -6.98 -1.35
CA GLU A 179 -5.52 -8.12 -1.67
C GLU A 179 -5.33 -9.27 -0.68
N ASN A 180 -4.06 -9.57 -0.34
CA ASN A 180 -3.75 -10.59 0.65
C ASN A 180 -4.22 -10.21 2.05
N ILE A 181 -4.22 -8.92 2.41
CA ILE A 181 -4.80 -8.43 3.66
C ILE A 181 -6.31 -8.71 3.67
N VAL A 182 -7.04 -8.38 2.59
CA VAL A 182 -8.49 -8.67 2.49
C VAL A 182 -8.74 -10.16 2.62
N LYS A 183 -8.06 -10.98 1.82
CA LYS A 183 -8.22 -12.44 1.82
C LYS A 183 -7.96 -13.05 3.21
N THR A 184 -6.85 -12.66 3.84
CA THR A 184 -6.48 -13.21 5.15
C THR A 184 -7.40 -12.69 6.26
N THR A 185 -7.96 -11.47 6.11
CA THR A 185 -8.97 -10.95 7.02
C THR A 185 -10.26 -11.77 6.94
N LYS A 186 -10.69 -12.17 5.75
CA LYS A 186 -11.84 -13.07 5.57
C LYS A 186 -11.60 -14.43 6.24
N GLU A 187 -10.43 -15.02 6.01
CA GLU A 187 -10.02 -16.27 6.66
C GLU A 187 -10.04 -16.14 8.18
N LEU A 188 -9.66 -14.99 8.74
CA LEU A 188 -9.65 -14.72 10.18
C LEU A 188 -11.08 -14.64 10.76
N VAL A 189 -11.98 -13.89 10.12
CA VAL A 189 -13.36 -13.67 10.64
C VAL A 189 -14.27 -14.89 10.44
N ALA A 190 -13.88 -15.84 9.58
CA ALA A 190 -14.59 -17.08 9.36
C ALA A 190 -14.29 -18.19 10.41
N LEU A 191 -13.36 -17.94 11.35
CA LEU A 191 -12.94 -18.88 12.42
C LEU A 191 -13.72 -18.69 13.72
#